data_AF-A0A9K3D4S4-F1
#
_entry.id   AF-A0A9K3D4S4-F1
#
_cell.length_a   1.000
_cell.length_b   1.000
_cell.length_c   1.000
_cell.angle_alpha   90.00
_cell.angle_beta   90.00
_cell.angle_gamma   90.00
#
_symmetry.space_group_name_H-M   'P 1'
#
loop_
_entity.id
_entity.type
_entity.pdbx_description
1 polymer ?
#
loop_
_entity_poly.entity_id
_entity_poly.type
_entity_poly.pdbx_seq_one_letter_code
_entity_poly.pdbx_strand_id
1 'polypeptide(L)'
;VFLSLLKAADPEIVRHLRDRDIDPLTIAMPWMVTGFAGRLKPHEYFLLWDRIIGFDSLLLLPILAAAVFVFKAPTAMLIKDKTDLLYLFDELSAMEVVPILQAFLFPISPSGK
;
A
#
# COMPACT_ATOMS: atom_id res chain seq x y z
N VAL A 1 -11.14 -6.96 2.49
CA VAL A 1 -10.46 -6.73 1.19
C VAL A 1 -8.96 -6.47 1.38
N PHE A 2 -8.55 -5.33 1.97
CA PHE A 2 -7.13 -4.98 2.17
C PHE A 2 -6.24 -6.11 2.70
N LEU A 3 -6.53 -6.66 3.88
CA LEU A 3 -5.67 -7.67 4.50
C LEU A 3 -5.60 -8.97 3.67
N SER A 4 -6.68 -9.32 2.97
CA SER A 4 -6.71 -10.47 2.06
C SER A 4 -5.82 -10.23 0.84
N LEU A 5 -5.87 -9.04 0.25
CA LEU A 5 -4.99 -8.64 -0.86
C LEU A 5 -3.53 -8.64 -0.43
N LEU A 6 -3.22 -8.02 0.70
CA LEU A 6 -1.85 -7.94 1.20
C LEU A 6 -1.28 -9.32 1.51
N LYS A 7 -2.03 -10.20 2.20
CA LYS A 7 -1.59 -11.57 2.48
C LYS A 7 -1.39 -12.40 1.21
N ALA A 8 -2.20 -12.18 0.18
CA ALA A 8 -2.07 -12.89 -1.09
C ALA A 8 -0.87 -12.41 -1.91
N ALA A 9 -0.57 -11.11 -1.86
CA ALA A 9 0.54 -10.52 -2.61
C ALA A 9 1.90 -10.69 -1.92
N ASP A 10 1.94 -10.50 -0.60
CA ASP A 10 3.16 -10.60 0.20
C ASP A 10 2.80 -11.03 1.65
N PRO A 11 2.82 -12.33 1.95
CA PRO A 11 2.60 -12.82 3.31
C PRO A 11 3.77 -12.52 4.26
N GLU A 12 4.97 -12.28 3.72
CA GLU A 12 6.19 -12.08 4.49
C GLU A 12 6.20 -10.73 5.18
N ILE A 13 5.76 -9.66 4.50
CA ILE A 13 5.63 -8.34 5.14
C ILE A 13 4.60 -8.36 6.27
N VAL A 14 3.51 -9.13 6.12
CA VAL A 14 2.48 -9.28 7.17
C VAL A 14 3.07 -9.96 8.40
N ARG A 15 3.86 -11.01 8.20
CA ARG A 15 4.57 -11.70 9.29
C ARG A 15 5.57 -10.77 9.96
N HIS A 16 6.42 -10.09 9.19
CA HIS A 16 7.44 -9.19 9.69
C HIS A 16 6.88 -8.06 10.56
N LEU A 17 5.72 -7.51 10.19
CA LEU A 17 4.99 -6.51 10.98
C LEU A 17 4.42 -7.13 12.27
N ARG A 18 3.79 -8.31 12.17
CA ARG A 18 3.19 -8.98 13.32
C ARG A 18 4.22 -9.39 14.36
N ASP A 19 5.40 -9.84 13.94
CA ASP A 19 6.52 -10.20 14.83
C ASP A 19 7.03 -9.00 15.65
N ARG A 20 6.59 -7.78 15.30
CA ARG A 20 6.89 -6.51 15.99
C ARG A 20 5.66 -5.89 16.64
N ASP A 21 4.59 -6.67 16.81
CA ASP A 21 3.30 -6.22 17.34
C ASP A 21 2.73 -5.03 16.58
N ILE A 22 2.87 -5.03 15.25
CA ILE A 22 2.24 -4.06 14.35
C ILE A 22 1.13 -4.77 13.57
N ASP A 23 -0.10 -4.27 13.70
CA ASP A 23 -1.20 -4.67 12.82
C ASP A 23 -1.18 -3.79 11.56
N PRO A 24 -0.98 -4.37 10.35
CA PRO A 24 -1.02 -3.62 9.09
C PRO A 24 -2.29 -2.77 8.93
N LEU A 25 -3.42 -3.21 9.48
CA LEU A 25 -4.68 -2.48 9.41
C LEU A 25 -4.62 -1.16 10.19
N THR A 26 -3.94 -1.12 11.34
CA THR A 26 -3.82 0.12 12.14
C THR A 26 -3.05 1.22 11.41
N ILE A 27 -2.15 0.84 10.51
CA ILE A 27 -1.41 1.76 9.63
C ILE A 27 -2.28 2.18 8.44
N ALA A 28 -2.92 1.22 7.77
CA ALA A 28 -3.63 1.47 6.52
C ALA A 28 -5.01 2.11 6.71
N MET A 29 -5.67 1.88 7.85
CA MET A 29 -7.05 2.33 8.07
C MET A 29 -7.19 3.85 7.99
N PRO A 30 -6.32 4.68 8.62
CA PRO A 30 -6.35 6.12 8.44
C PRO A 30 -6.27 6.53 6.98
N TRP A 31 -5.46 5.86 6.16
CA TRP A 31 -5.31 6.17 4.73
C TRP A 31 -6.61 5.90 3.98
N MET A 32 -7.23 4.75 4.23
CA MET A 32 -8.46 4.35 3.54
C MET A 32 -9.64 5.23 3.95
N VAL A 33 -9.77 5.58 5.23
CA VAL A 33 -10.88 6.42 5.72
C VAL A 33 -10.76 7.86 5.22
N THR A 34 -9.55 8.41 5.15
CA THR A 34 -9.34 9.77 4.61
C THR A 34 -9.22 9.80 3.09
N GLY A 35 -9.33 8.65 2.41
CA GLY A 35 -9.10 8.55 0.96
C GLY A 35 -7.72 9.05 0.54
N PHE A 36 -6.70 8.83 1.39
CA PHE A 36 -5.31 9.30 1.24
C PHE A 36 -5.12 10.82 1.27
N ALA A 37 -6.13 11.58 1.73
CA ALA A 37 -6.01 13.02 1.89
C ALA A 37 -4.86 13.39 2.85
N GLY A 38 -4.08 14.41 2.47
CA GLY A 38 -2.94 14.90 3.25
C GLY A 38 -1.69 14.00 3.26
N ARG A 39 -1.74 12.85 2.58
CA ARG A 39 -0.60 11.90 2.52
C ARG A 39 0.05 11.83 1.14
N LEU A 40 -0.76 11.98 0.10
CA LEU A 40 -0.30 12.08 -1.28
C LEU A 40 -0.11 13.54 -1.69
N LYS A 41 0.79 13.78 -2.65
CA LYS A 41 0.84 15.08 -3.33
C LYS A 41 -0.51 15.37 -4.01
N PRO A 42 -0.93 16.64 -4.14
CA PRO A 42 -2.23 16.99 -4.73
C PRO A 42 -2.49 16.33 -6.09
N HIS A 43 -1.49 16.32 -6.98
CA HIS A 43 -1.57 15.64 -8.27
C HIS A 43 -1.91 14.15 -8.16
N GLU A 44 -1.16 13.43 -7.34
CA GLU A 44 -1.34 11.98 -7.11
C GLU A 44 -2.68 11.66 -6.46
N TYR A 45 -3.11 12.53 -5.53
CA TYR A 45 -4.41 12.44 -4.90
C TYR A 45 -5.55 12.54 -5.94
N PHE A 46 -5.52 13.55 -6.82
CA PHE A 46 -6.55 13.67 -7.86
C PHE A 46 -6.50 12.51 -8.86
N LEU A 47 -5.32 12.01 -9.22
CA LEU A 47 -5.20 10.82 -10.07
C LEU A 47 -5.85 9.57 -9.45
N LEU A 48 -5.74 9.38 -8.14
CA LEU A 48 -6.45 8.32 -7.44
C LEU A 48 -7.96 8.50 -7.56
N TRP A 49 -8.45 9.71 -7.31
CA TRP A 49 -9.89 10.01 -7.31
C TRP A 49 -10.52 9.97 -8.69
N ASP A 50 -9.82 10.40 -9.74
CA ASP A 50 -10.27 10.26 -11.14
C ASP A 50 -10.56 8.79 -11.48
N ARG A 51 -9.73 7.87 -10.97
CA ARG A 51 -9.92 6.42 -11.16
C ARG A 51 -11.05 5.86 -10.30
N ILE A 52 -11.20 6.32 -9.06
CA ILE A 52 -12.31 5.92 -8.18
C ILE A 52 -13.65 6.32 -8.80
N ILE A 53 -13.74 7.56 -9.30
CA ILE A 53 -14.94 8.10 -9.96
C ILE A 53 -15.18 7.36 -11.28
N GLY A 54 -14.15 7.20 -12.11
CA GLY A 54 -14.27 6.49 -13.39
C GLY A 54 -14.63 5.01 -13.26
N PHE A 55 -14.20 4.34 -12.18
CA PHE A 55 -14.52 2.94 -11.88
C PHE A 55 -15.81 2.79 -11.05
N ASP A 56 -16.38 3.88 -10.54
CA ASP A 56 -17.58 3.93 -9.68
C ASP A 56 -17.49 3.00 -8.45
N SER A 57 -16.31 2.95 -7.81
CA SER A 57 -16.10 2.11 -6.62
C SER A 57 -14.91 2.55 -5.77
N LEU A 58 -15.07 2.46 -4.45
CA LEU A 58 -14.01 2.70 -3.47
C LEU A 58 -13.01 1.54 -3.34
N LEU A 59 -13.15 0.46 -4.13
CA LEU A 59 -12.23 -0.70 -4.08
C LEU A 59 -10.77 -0.34 -4.34
N LEU A 60 -10.49 0.76 -5.04
CA LEU A 60 -9.13 1.23 -5.26
C LEU A 60 -8.42 1.68 -3.98
N LEU A 61 -9.14 2.06 -2.92
CA LEU A 61 -8.54 2.46 -1.64
C LEU A 61 -7.82 1.29 -0.94
N PRO A 62 -8.47 0.14 -0.66
CA PRO A 62 -7.79 -1.02 -0.08
C PRO A 62 -6.77 -1.66 -1.05
N ILE A 63 -6.95 -1.52 -2.37
CA ILE A 63 -5.96 -1.98 -3.36
C ILE A 63 -4.71 -1.13 -3.28
N LEU A 64 -4.83 0.20 -3.32
CA LEU A 64 -3.68 1.10 -3.19
C LEU A 64 -2.98 0.90 -1.85
N ALA A 65 -3.74 0.76 -0.75
CA ALA A 65 -3.16 0.48 0.55
C ALA A 65 -2.30 -0.80 0.51
N ALA A 66 -2.81 -1.91 -0.03
CA ALA A 66 -2.02 -3.14 -0.16
C ALA A 66 -0.79 -2.95 -1.06
N ALA A 67 -0.94 -2.24 -2.18
CA ALA A 67 0.14 -1.94 -3.12
C ALA A 67 1.27 -1.13 -2.46
N VAL A 68 0.95 -0.16 -1.61
CA VAL A 68 1.91 0.63 -0.83
C VAL A 68 2.76 -0.27 0.07
N PHE A 69 2.15 -1.25 0.73
CA PHE A 69 2.89 -2.20 1.58
C PHE A 69 3.86 -3.05 0.77
N VAL A 70 3.41 -3.62 -0.35
CA VAL A 70 4.25 -4.42 -1.24
C VAL A 70 5.39 -3.59 -1.83
N PHE A 71 5.10 -2.36 -2.27
CA PHE A 71 6.11 -1.46 -2.82
C PHE A 71 7.20 -1.11 -1.80
N LYS A 72 6.83 -0.89 -0.53
CA LYS A 72 7.78 -0.59 0.56
C LYS A 72 8.41 -1.83 1.18
N ALA A 73 7.92 -3.04 0.89
CA ALA A 73 8.37 -4.29 1.51
C ALA A 73 9.89 -4.51 1.43
N PRO A 74 10.58 -4.29 0.29
CA PRO A 74 12.04 -4.49 0.22
C PRO A 74 12.82 -3.63 1.23
N THR A 75 12.35 -2.40 1.49
CA THR A 75 12.96 -1.52 2.50
C THR A 75 12.52 -1.92 3.90
N ALA A 76 11.23 -2.20 4.08
CA ALA A 76 10.63 -2.58 5.35
C ALA A 76 11.30 -3.82 5.97
N MET A 77 11.63 -4.83 5.15
CA MET A 77 12.26 -6.07 5.59
C MET A 77 13.68 -5.88 6.15
N LEU A 78 14.37 -4.79 5.78
CA LEU A 78 15.69 -4.44 6.30
C LEU A 78 15.63 -3.72 7.65
N ILE A 79 14.47 -3.14 7.99
CA ILE A 79 14.26 -2.38 9.22
C ILE A 79 13.92 -3.35 10.36
N LYS A 80 14.64 -3.21 11.47
CA LYS A 80 14.40 -4.01 12.68
C LYS A 80 13.59 -3.26 13.73
N ASP A 81 13.80 -1.96 13.85
CA ASP A 81 13.12 -1.13 14.83
C ASP A 81 11.64 -0.88 14.45
N LYS A 82 10.77 -0.92 15.45
CA LYS A 82 9.33 -0.74 15.27
C LYS A 82 8.99 0.68 14.82
N THR A 83 9.65 1.68 15.40
CA THR A 83 9.42 3.10 15.16
C THR A 83 9.82 3.48 13.74
N ASP A 84 11.01 3.04 13.32
CA ASP A 84 11.50 3.26 11.94
C ASP A 84 10.57 2.63 10.90
N LEU A 85 10.01 1.46 11.22
CA LEU A 85 9.05 0.78 10.36
C LEU A 85 7.75 1.59 10.22
N LEU A 86 7.26 2.16 11.33
CA LEU A 86 6.08 3.05 11.30
C LEU A 86 6.36 4.34 10.53
N TYR A 87 7.54 4.95 10.69
CA TYR A 87 7.94 6.13 9.92
C TYR A 87 8.01 5.84 8.41
N LEU A 88 8.55 4.69 8.03
CA LEU A 88 8.58 4.26 6.63
C LEU A 88 7.18 4.25 6.01
N PHE A 89 6.18 3.76 6.75
CA PHE A 89 4.80 3.69 6.26
C PHE A 89 4.05 5.01 6.38
N ASP A 90 4.39 5.91 7.30
CA ASP A 90 3.71 7.21 7.41
C ASP A 90 4.05 8.15 6.22
N GLU A 91 5.25 8.03 5.66
CA GLU A 91 5.72 8.85 4.53
C GLU A 91 5.27 8.30 3.17
N LEU A 92 4.25 8.95 2.58
CA LEU A 92 3.67 8.59 1.27
C LEU A 92 3.79 9.69 0.21
N SER A 93 4.39 10.85 0.51
CA SER A 93 4.34 12.03 -0.36
C SER A 93 5.13 11.87 -1.67
N ALA A 94 6.10 10.96 -1.70
CA ALA A 94 6.90 10.65 -2.88
C ALA A 94 6.30 9.55 -3.77
N MET A 95 5.14 8.99 -3.41
CA MET A 95 4.56 7.86 -4.14
C MET A 95 3.85 8.29 -5.41
N GLU A 96 4.07 7.54 -6.49
CA GLU A 96 3.35 7.68 -7.74
C GLU A 96 2.22 6.64 -7.79
N VAL A 97 0.96 7.09 -7.70
CA VAL A 97 -0.21 6.23 -7.52
C VAL A 97 -0.38 5.27 -8.69
N VAL A 98 -0.22 5.76 -9.91
CA VAL A 98 -0.51 5.00 -11.13
C VAL A 98 0.49 3.85 -11.33
N PRO A 99 1.82 4.10 -11.28
CA PRO A 99 2.80 3.02 -11.38
C PRO A 99 2.65 1.98 -10.26
N ILE A 100 2.40 2.42 -9.02
CA ILE A 100 2.24 1.50 -7.87
C ILE A 100 1.01 0.60 -8.04
N LEU A 101 -0.14 1.17 -8.44
CA LEU A 101 -1.34 0.38 -8.73
C LEU A 101 -1.12 -0.60 -9.88
N GLN A 102 -0.48 -0.16 -10.97
CA GLN A 102 -0.22 -1.01 -12.12
C GLN A 102 0.71 -2.18 -11.78
N ALA A 103 1.81 -1.91 -11.07
CA ALA A 103 2.74 -2.95 -10.64
C ALA A 103 2.07 -4.00 -9.73
N PHE A 104 1.14 -3.57 -8.88
CA PHE A 104 0.43 -4.46 -7.97
C PHE A 104 -0.67 -5.29 -8.66
N LEU A 105 -1.45 -4.68 -9.57
CA LEU A 105 -2.57 -5.33 -10.25
C LEU A 105 -2.13 -6.20 -11.44
N PHE A 106 -1.04 -5.81 -12.10
CA PHE A 106 -0.53 -6.46 -13.31
C PHE A 106 0.95 -6.83 -13.12
N PRO A 107 1.30 -7.67 -12.13
CA PRO A 107 2.68 -8.08 -11.94
C PRO A 107 3.16 -8.79 -13.21
N ILE A 108 4.38 -8.46 -13.64
CA ILE A 108 5.02 -9.17 -14.76
C ILE A 108 5.24 -10.61 -14.29
N SER A 109 4.36 -11.51 -14.69
CA SER A 109 4.57 -12.94 -14.49
C SER A 109 5.78 -13.32 -15.33
N PRO A 110 6.86 -13.88 -14.74
CA PRO A 110 7.93 -14.43 -15.55
C PRO A 110 7.31 -15.52 -16.41
N SER A 111 7.36 -15.34 -17.73
CA SER A 111 6.87 -16.28 -18.73
C SER A 111 7.27 -17.70 -18.32
N GLY A 112 6.27 -18.58 -18.23
CA GLY A 112 6.43 -19.95 -17.76
C GLY A 112 7.66 -20.64 -18.36
N LYS A 113 8.44 -21.26 -17.49
CA LYS A 113 9.26 -22.42 -17.83
C LYS A 113 8.55 -23.65 -17.31
#